data_AF-A0A915I4G6-F1
#
_entry.id   AF-A0A915I4G6-F1
#
_cell.length_a   1.000
_cell.length_b   1.000
_cell.length_c   1.000
_cell.angle_alpha   90.00
_cell.angle_beta   90.00
_cell.angle_gamma   90.00
#
_symmetry.space_group_name_H-M   'P 1'
#
loop_
_entity.id
_entity.type
_entity.pdbx_description
1 polymer ?
#
loop_
_entity_poly.entity_id
_entity_poly.type
_entity_poly.pdbx_seq_one_letter_code
_entity_poly.pdbx_strand_id
1 'polypeptide(L)'
;MKFFSAIFLVVASIWFSDGAFKQDCNKRRCLIRKNILKFFLIGDWGGLPIWPYFSPAQVTVARAMGELAYNESTDFQVSMGDNFYMVGVKSEYDDRFAATFERVYTHIVLRRTPWYILAGNHDHNGNTTAQLAYSGKSIRWTFPRLFYVIRYQLKNGTKIDIVMIDTILLCGQTRDGKFDGVLHYLMASSSKPKGPKDRHLAEKRWKWIENQLSNST
;
A
#
# COMPACT_ATOMS: atom_id res chain seq x y z
N MET A 1 -26.17 -45.15 -46.16
CA MET A 1 -26.09 -44.67 -44.76
C MET A 1 -24.71 -44.09 -44.54
N LYS A 2 -24.61 -42.77 -44.36
CA LYS A 2 -23.39 -42.03 -44.01
C LYS A 2 -23.14 -42.17 -42.52
N PHE A 3 -21.88 -42.13 -42.09
CA PHE A 3 -21.39 -41.13 -41.14
C PHE A 3 -19.84 -41.14 -41.17
N PHE A 4 -19.28 -40.13 -41.83
CA PHE A 4 -17.91 -39.69 -41.59
C PHE A 4 -17.93 -38.85 -40.30
N SER A 5 -17.15 -39.23 -39.30
CA SER A 5 -16.86 -38.36 -38.17
C SER A 5 -15.58 -37.60 -38.48
N ALA A 6 -15.73 -36.36 -38.93
CA ALA A 6 -14.65 -35.38 -38.96
C ALA A 6 -14.77 -34.54 -37.69
N ILE A 7 -13.81 -34.69 -36.77
CA ILE A 7 -13.69 -33.78 -35.63
C ILE A 7 -12.99 -32.53 -36.15
N PHE A 8 -13.75 -31.45 -36.31
CA PHE A 8 -13.23 -30.09 -36.36
C PHE A 8 -12.99 -29.63 -34.92
N LEU A 9 -11.73 -29.37 -34.55
CA LEU A 9 -11.43 -28.59 -33.36
C LEU A 9 -10.96 -27.21 -33.80
N VAL A 10 -11.76 -26.20 -33.43
CA VAL A 10 -11.52 -24.79 -33.67
C VAL A 10 -10.31 -24.35 -32.84
N VAL A 11 -9.31 -23.76 -33.51
CA VAL A 11 -8.21 -23.05 -32.84
C VAL A 11 -8.77 -21.73 -32.33
N ALA A 12 -9.08 -21.63 -31.04
CA ALA A 12 -9.19 -20.35 -30.37
C ALA A 12 -7.82 -20.02 -29.77
N SER A 13 -7.05 -19.19 -30.49
CA SER A 13 -5.87 -18.52 -29.97
C SER A 13 -6.29 -17.63 -28.79
N ILE A 14 -6.22 -18.17 -27.57
CA ILE A 14 -6.24 -17.35 -26.37
C ILE A 14 -4.81 -16.88 -26.19
N TRP A 15 -4.60 -15.59 -26.48
CA TRP A 15 -3.40 -14.87 -26.12
C TRP A 15 -3.11 -15.11 -24.63
N PHE A 16 -2.06 -15.87 -24.34
CA PHE A 16 -1.33 -15.62 -23.10
C PHE A 16 -0.80 -14.20 -23.26
N SER A 17 -1.42 -13.22 -22.59
CA SER A 17 -0.65 -12.03 -22.26
C SER A 17 0.39 -12.46 -21.24
N ASP A 18 1.49 -12.97 -21.77
CA ASP A 18 2.72 -13.18 -21.04
C ASP A 18 3.02 -11.91 -20.23
N GLY A 19 3.17 -12.10 -18.92
CA GLY A 19 3.88 -11.23 -18.00
C GLY A 19 3.79 -9.73 -18.22
N ALA A 20 2.78 -9.08 -17.62
CA ALA A 20 2.90 -7.68 -17.22
C ALA A 20 2.67 -7.52 -15.70
N PHE A 21 3.34 -8.35 -14.89
CA PHE A 21 3.35 -8.23 -13.42
C PHE A 21 4.59 -7.51 -12.87
N LYS A 22 5.10 -6.57 -13.66
CA LYS A 22 5.74 -5.37 -13.17
C LYS A 22 5.20 -4.28 -14.06
N GLN A 23 4.55 -3.29 -13.48
CA GLN A 23 4.39 -2.01 -14.13
C GLN A 23 5.74 -1.67 -14.80
N ASP A 24 5.74 -1.35 -16.09
CA ASP A 24 6.96 -1.07 -16.87
C ASP A 24 7.58 0.24 -16.38
N CYS A 25 8.12 0.13 -15.17
CA CYS A 25 8.84 1.15 -14.44
C CYS A 25 10.28 0.96 -14.86
N ASN A 26 10.60 1.50 -16.04
CA ASN A 26 11.98 1.77 -16.38
C ASN A 26 12.56 2.53 -15.18
N LYS A 27 13.67 2.05 -14.57
CA LYS A 27 14.13 2.22 -13.15
C LYS A 27 13.92 3.57 -12.43
N ARG A 28 13.49 4.64 -13.13
CA ARG A 28 13.20 5.98 -12.65
C ARG A 28 11.72 6.41 -12.73
N ARG A 29 10.90 5.90 -13.65
CA ARG A 29 9.51 6.36 -13.86
C ARG A 29 8.63 5.26 -14.48
N CYS A 30 7.41 5.12 -13.97
CA CYS A 30 6.41 4.18 -14.42
C CYS A 30 5.54 4.80 -15.53
N LEU A 31 5.44 4.14 -16.67
CA LEU A 31 4.67 4.64 -17.81
C LEU A 31 3.20 4.19 -17.73
N ILE A 32 2.28 5.14 -17.90
CA ILE A 32 0.84 4.93 -17.96
C ILE A 32 0.39 5.21 -19.39
N ARG A 33 -0.17 4.19 -20.05
CA ARG A 33 -0.58 4.26 -21.47
C ARG A 33 -1.87 5.07 -21.71
N LYS A 34 -2.34 5.79 -20.69
CA LYS A 34 -3.55 6.62 -20.69
C LYS A 34 -3.19 8.06 -20.33
N ASN A 35 -4.09 9.00 -20.62
CA ASN A 35 -3.97 10.41 -20.20
C ASN A 35 -4.61 10.69 -18.83
N ILE A 36 -5.04 9.65 -18.12
CA ILE A 36 -5.65 9.72 -16.80
C ILE A 36 -4.94 8.73 -15.88
N LEU A 37 -4.70 9.15 -14.64
CA LEU A 37 -4.20 8.32 -13.55
C LEU A 37 -5.33 8.15 -12.53
N LYS A 38 -5.71 6.91 -12.23
CA LYS A 38 -6.78 6.62 -11.26
C LYS A 38 -6.21 5.76 -10.14
N PHE A 39 -6.33 6.18 -8.90
CA PHE A 39 -5.84 5.42 -7.76
C PHE A 39 -6.70 5.66 -6.53
N PHE A 40 -6.61 4.76 -5.56
CA PHE A 40 -7.23 4.95 -4.25
C PHE A 40 -6.23 5.54 -3.26
N LEU A 41 -6.73 6.42 -2.40
CA LEU A 41 -6.09 6.80 -1.13
C LEU A 41 -6.91 6.16 -0.01
N ILE A 42 -6.28 5.34 0.82
CA ILE A 42 -6.91 4.69 1.97
C ILE A 42 -5.99 4.77 3.17
N GLY A 43 -6.49 5.23 4.31
CA GLY A 43 -5.77 5.23 5.59
C GLY A 43 -6.53 4.44 6.64
N ASP A 44 -5.91 4.21 7.79
CA ASP A 44 -6.61 3.78 9.00
C ASP A 44 -7.41 2.48 8.83
N TRP A 45 -6.88 1.57 8.02
CA TRP A 45 -7.57 0.35 7.61
C TRP A 45 -7.11 -0.89 8.36
N GLY A 46 -6.17 -0.78 9.31
CA GLY A 46 -5.42 -1.88 9.91
C GLY A 46 -6.16 -2.87 10.80
N GLY A 47 -7.48 -3.02 10.62
CA GLY A 47 -8.29 -4.07 11.22
C GLY A 47 -8.32 -4.01 12.74
N LEU A 48 -8.19 -5.17 13.38
CA LEU A 48 -8.23 -5.32 14.84
C LEU A 48 -6.90 -5.91 15.35
N PRO A 49 -6.47 -5.59 16.58
CA PRO A 49 -5.27 -6.17 17.18
C PRO A 49 -5.47 -7.62 17.65
N ILE A 50 -6.71 -8.11 17.65
CA ILE A 50 -7.11 -9.44 18.09
C ILE A 50 -7.74 -10.21 16.95
N TRP A 51 -7.70 -11.55 17.02
CA TRP A 51 -8.36 -12.43 16.06
C TRP A 51 -9.84 -12.01 15.89
N PRO A 52 -10.38 -11.92 14.65
CA PRO A 52 -9.80 -12.39 13.40
C PRO A 52 -8.90 -11.39 12.65
N TYR A 53 -8.48 -10.30 13.31
CA TYR A 53 -7.55 -9.27 12.83
C TYR A 53 -8.05 -8.34 11.71
N PHE A 54 -9.30 -8.46 11.30
CA PHE A 54 -9.99 -7.53 10.41
C PHE A 54 -11.30 -7.07 11.05
N SER A 55 -11.88 -5.98 10.53
CA SER A 55 -13.18 -5.49 10.97
C SER A 55 -14.24 -5.61 9.85
N PRO A 56 -15.54 -5.69 10.18
CA PRO A 56 -16.60 -5.67 9.18
C PRO A 56 -16.57 -4.40 8.30
N ALA A 57 -16.20 -3.26 8.88
CA ALA A 57 -16.04 -2.00 8.15
C ALA A 57 -14.91 -2.10 7.13
N GLN A 58 -13.76 -2.65 7.52
CA GLN A 58 -12.63 -2.86 6.62
C GLN A 58 -13.01 -3.75 5.43
N VAL A 59 -13.69 -4.86 5.68
CA VAL A 59 -14.16 -5.78 4.63
C VAL A 59 -15.16 -5.10 3.69
N THR A 60 -16.07 -4.29 4.24
CA THR A 60 -17.06 -3.54 3.45
C THR A 60 -16.37 -2.54 2.51
N VAL A 61 -15.38 -1.79 3.01
CA VAL A 61 -14.58 -0.87 2.20
C VAL A 61 -13.77 -1.64 1.15
N ALA A 62 -13.13 -2.75 1.51
CA ALA A 62 -12.36 -3.56 0.58
C ALA A 62 -13.20 -4.10 -0.58
N ARG A 63 -14.45 -4.52 -0.31
CA ARG A 63 -15.40 -4.92 -1.35
C ARG A 63 -15.76 -3.74 -2.25
N ALA A 64 -16.11 -2.59 -1.69
CA ALA A 64 -16.46 -1.39 -2.47
C ALA A 64 -15.28 -0.92 -3.34
N MET A 65 -14.06 -0.92 -2.80
CA MET A 65 -12.84 -0.65 -3.56
C MET A 65 -12.67 -1.63 -4.72
N GLY A 66 -12.95 -2.92 -4.49
CA GLY A 66 -12.86 -3.95 -5.53
C GLY A 66 -13.77 -3.68 -6.72
N GLU A 67 -15.06 -3.43 -6.45
CA GLU A 67 -16.07 -3.12 -7.47
C GLU A 67 -15.74 -1.82 -8.22
N LEU A 68 -15.36 -0.78 -7.49
CA LEU A 68 -14.94 0.50 -8.10
C LEU A 68 -13.67 0.32 -8.94
N ALA A 69 -12.68 -0.44 -8.46
CA ALA A 69 -11.46 -0.72 -9.22
C ALA A 69 -11.75 -1.42 -10.54
N TYR A 70 -12.71 -2.35 -10.54
CA TYR A 70 -13.16 -3.07 -11.72
C TYR A 70 -13.80 -2.14 -12.74
N ASN A 71 -14.77 -1.33 -12.30
CA ASN A 71 -15.51 -0.43 -13.18
C ASN A 71 -14.65 0.72 -13.69
N GLU A 72 -13.79 1.27 -12.84
CA GLU A 72 -13.01 2.46 -13.17
C GLU A 72 -11.62 2.18 -13.74
N SER A 73 -11.15 0.92 -13.67
CA SER A 73 -9.80 0.52 -14.09
C SER A 73 -8.69 1.31 -13.38
N THR A 74 -8.64 1.25 -12.05
CA THR A 74 -7.61 1.91 -11.24
C THR A 74 -6.22 1.34 -11.48
N ASP A 75 -5.20 2.20 -11.44
CA ASP A 75 -3.81 1.88 -11.74
C ASP A 75 -3.02 1.40 -10.50
N PHE A 76 -3.34 1.89 -9.30
CA PHE A 76 -2.68 1.52 -8.03
C PHE A 76 -3.48 1.97 -6.79
N GLN A 77 -2.96 1.63 -5.60
CA GLN A 77 -3.46 2.06 -4.30
C GLN A 77 -2.35 2.72 -3.50
N VAL A 78 -2.71 3.69 -2.66
CA VAL A 78 -1.82 4.33 -1.70
C VAL A 78 -2.40 4.14 -0.30
N SER A 79 -1.67 3.43 0.55
CA SER A 79 -1.96 3.36 1.98
C SER A 79 -1.36 4.57 2.69
N MET A 80 -2.19 5.30 3.44
CA MET A 80 -1.84 6.51 4.17
C MET A 80 -1.36 6.25 5.62
N GLY A 81 -1.08 5.00 5.96
CA GLY A 81 -0.59 4.60 7.29
C GLY A 81 -1.68 3.99 8.18
N ASP A 82 -1.25 3.59 9.38
CA ASP A 82 -2.02 2.79 10.33
C ASP A 82 -2.50 1.49 9.71
N ASN A 83 -1.53 0.80 9.09
CA ASN A 83 -1.73 -0.43 8.30
C ASN A 83 -2.08 -1.63 9.18
N PHE A 84 -1.62 -1.63 10.44
CA PHE A 84 -1.92 -2.70 11.40
C PHE A 84 -2.15 -2.14 12.80
N TYR A 85 -3.42 -2.11 13.20
CA TYR A 85 -3.80 -1.71 14.55
C TYR A 85 -3.46 -2.80 15.58
N MET A 86 -3.01 -2.50 16.80
CA MET A 86 -2.66 -1.19 17.36
C MET A 86 -1.14 -1.00 17.54
N VAL A 87 -0.36 -2.05 17.31
CA VAL A 87 1.08 -2.11 17.55
C VAL A 87 1.82 -2.71 16.37
N GLY A 88 1.36 -2.40 15.17
CA GLY A 88 1.99 -2.85 13.93
C GLY A 88 2.05 -4.38 13.84
N VAL A 89 3.15 -4.84 13.25
CA VAL A 89 3.52 -6.25 13.09
C VAL A 89 4.81 -6.54 13.84
N LYS A 90 5.05 -7.81 14.18
CA LYS A 90 6.27 -8.25 14.90
C LYS A 90 7.45 -8.53 13.96
N SER A 91 7.17 -9.15 12.82
CA SER A 91 8.14 -9.50 11.77
C SER A 91 7.46 -9.54 10.41
N GLU A 92 8.23 -9.69 9.33
CA GLU A 92 7.71 -9.87 7.98
C GLU A 92 6.99 -11.22 7.77
N TYR A 93 6.99 -12.09 8.79
CA TYR A 93 6.26 -13.37 8.82
C TYR A 93 5.01 -13.30 9.70
N ASP A 94 4.64 -12.12 10.21
CA ASP A 94 3.47 -11.97 11.06
C ASP A 94 2.17 -12.29 10.29
N ASP A 95 1.35 -13.18 10.84
CA ASP A 95 0.07 -13.60 10.25
C ASP A 95 -0.90 -12.44 9.99
N ARG A 96 -0.67 -11.29 10.64
CA ARG A 96 -1.40 -10.04 10.40
C ARG A 96 -1.33 -9.59 8.93
N PHE A 97 -0.23 -9.80 8.22
CA PHE A 97 -0.18 -9.50 6.78
C PHE A 97 -1.22 -10.31 6.02
N ALA A 98 -1.32 -11.62 6.30
CA ALA A 98 -2.28 -12.47 5.65
C ALA A 98 -3.73 -12.14 6.11
N ALA A 99 -3.95 -11.96 7.41
CA ALA A 99 -5.28 -11.78 7.99
C ALA A 99 -5.89 -10.40 7.72
N THR A 100 -5.10 -9.34 7.85
CA THR A 100 -5.56 -7.95 7.75
C THR A 100 -5.41 -7.39 6.33
N PHE A 101 -4.49 -7.91 5.51
CA PHE A 101 -4.24 -7.38 4.16
C PHE A 101 -4.55 -8.38 3.04
N GLU A 102 -3.88 -9.54 3.00
CA GLU A 102 -4.00 -10.45 1.85
C GLU A 102 -5.38 -11.10 1.71
N ARG A 103 -6.00 -11.49 2.82
CA ARG A 103 -7.34 -12.10 2.84
C ARG A 103 -8.49 -11.10 2.85
N VAL A 104 -8.21 -9.80 3.05
CA VAL A 104 -9.23 -8.74 3.04
C VAL A 104 -9.36 -8.11 1.65
N TYR A 105 -8.23 -7.73 1.04
CA TYR A 105 -8.22 -7.06 -0.27
C TYR A 105 -8.03 -8.05 -1.42
N THR A 106 -9.01 -8.95 -1.59
CA THR A 106 -8.91 -10.12 -2.46
C THR A 106 -9.43 -9.92 -3.89
N HIS A 107 -10.10 -8.79 -4.16
CA HIS A 107 -10.65 -8.49 -5.48
C HIS A 107 -9.55 -8.55 -6.56
N ILE A 108 -9.86 -9.10 -7.74
CA ILE A 108 -8.83 -9.41 -8.77
C ILE A 108 -8.03 -8.17 -9.19
N VAL A 109 -8.67 -7.00 -9.30
CA VAL A 109 -7.96 -5.75 -9.65
C VAL A 109 -7.02 -5.31 -8.53
N LEU A 110 -7.46 -5.38 -7.27
CA LEU A 110 -6.64 -5.01 -6.10
C LEU A 110 -5.48 -5.98 -5.84
N ARG A 111 -5.60 -7.24 -6.30
CA ARG A 111 -4.50 -8.22 -6.28
C ARG A 111 -3.49 -8.00 -7.40
N ARG A 112 -3.90 -7.34 -8.49
CA ARG A 112 -3.10 -7.14 -9.70
C ARG A 112 -2.44 -5.77 -9.81
N THR A 113 -2.80 -4.84 -8.93
CA THR A 113 -2.27 -3.48 -8.92
C THR A 113 -1.43 -3.25 -7.66
N PRO A 114 -0.39 -2.40 -7.72
CA PRO A 114 0.50 -2.18 -6.60
C PRO A 114 -0.16 -1.32 -5.51
N TRP A 115 0.20 -1.63 -4.27
CA TRP A 115 -0.08 -0.87 -3.07
C TRP A 115 1.20 -0.17 -2.63
N TYR A 116 1.19 1.15 -2.65
CA TYR A 116 2.26 1.97 -2.10
C TYR A 116 1.96 2.31 -0.66
N ILE A 117 2.88 2.01 0.25
CA ILE A 117 2.61 2.05 1.68
C ILE A 117 3.37 3.18 2.38
N LEU A 118 2.64 3.90 3.24
CA LEU A 118 3.19 4.77 4.29
C LEU A 118 3.03 4.08 5.65
N ALA A 119 3.85 4.45 6.63
CA ALA A 119 3.67 4.02 8.02
C ALA A 119 3.00 5.14 8.83
N GLY A 120 2.02 4.76 9.66
CA GLY A 120 1.38 5.62 10.64
C GLY A 120 1.91 5.41 12.05
N ASN A 121 1.30 6.07 13.03
CA ASN A 121 1.65 5.96 14.45
C ASN A 121 1.56 4.52 14.96
N HIS A 122 0.50 3.78 14.60
CA HIS A 122 0.33 2.41 15.08
C HIS A 122 1.37 1.45 14.49
N ASP A 123 1.83 1.71 13.27
CA ASP A 123 2.89 0.95 12.63
C ASP A 123 4.23 1.14 13.34
N HIS A 124 4.54 2.37 13.74
CA HIS A 124 5.75 2.73 14.51
C HIS A 124 5.75 2.21 15.96
N ASN A 125 4.60 1.84 16.50
CA ASN A 125 4.54 1.11 17.78
C ASN A 125 4.99 -0.35 17.63
N GLY A 126 4.98 -0.89 16.41
CA GLY A 126 5.48 -2.21 16.07
C GLY A 126 6.81 -2.17 15.34
N ASN A 127 6.98 -3.09 14.39
CA ASN A 127 8.18 -3.19 13.57
C ASN A 127 7.93 -2.64 12.15
N THR A 128 8.24 -1.37 11.92
CA THR A 128 8.15 -0.78 10.56
C THR A 128 9.17 -1.39 9.59
N THR A 129 10.32 -1.87 10.08
CA THR A 129 11.32 -2.56 9.24
C THR A 129 10.76 -3.88 8.68
N ALA A 130 9.92 -4.57 9.45
CA ALA A 130 9.19 -5.75 8.96
C ALA A 130 8.22 -5.41 7.84
N GLN A 131 7.52 -4.26 7.92
CA GLN A 131 6.67 -3.78 6.83
C GLN A 131 7.46 -3.43 5.58
N LEU A 132 8.67 -2.87 5.72
CA LEU A 132 9.58 -2.66 4.58
C LEU A 132 9.98 -4.00 3.95
N ALA A 133 10.43 -4.95 4.79
CA ALA A 133 10.86 -6.29 4.37
C ALA A 133 9.74 -7.12 3.73
N TYR A 134 8.48 -6.90 4.11
CA TYR A 134 7.33 -7.57 3.49
C TYR A 134 7.17 -7.24 2.00
N SER A 135 7.78 -6.15 1.50
CA SER A 135 7.87 -5.88 0.06
C SER A 135 8.62 -6.96 -0.72
N GLY A 136 9.46 -7.76 -0.05
CA GLY A 136 10.11 -8.93 -0.63
C GLY A 136 9.23 -10.19 -0.65
N LYS A 137 8.07 -10.17 0.01
CA LYS A 137 7.15 -11.31 0.15
C LYS A 137 5.87 -11.16 -0.66
N SER A 138 5.34 -9.94 -0.77
CA SER A 138 4.11 -9.67 -1.52
C SER A 138 4.39 -8.81 -2.74
N ILE A 139 4.06 -9.34 -3.93
CA ILE A 139 4.30 -8.66 -5.22
C ILE A 139 3.54 -7.34 -5.36
N ARG A 140 2.48 -7.15 -4.56
CA ARG A 140 1.66 -5.94 -4.57
C ARG A 140 1.96 -5.00 -3.41
N TRP A 141 2.75 -5.42 -2.41
CA TRP A 141 3.14 -4.55 -1.30
C TRP A 141 4.43 -3.81 -1.64
N THR A 142 4.35 -2.50 -1.85
CA THR A 142 5.50 -1.66 -2.21
C THR A 142 5.79 -0.66 -1.10
N PHE A 143 6.75 -1.03 -0.23
CA PHE A 143 7.25 -0.17 0.83
C PHE A 143 8.79 -0.21 0.90
N PRO A 144 9.49 0.45 -0.03
CA PRO A 144 10.94 0.30 -0.14
C PRO A 144 11.71 1.03 0.98
N ARG A 145 11.17 2.15 1.47
CA ARG A 145 11.75 3.02 2.49
C ARG A 145 10.63 3.80 3.18
N LEU A 146 10.88 4.34 4.37
CA LEU A 146 9.95 5.24 5.08
C LEU A 146 9.74 6.57 4.34
N PHE A 147 10.72 6.99 3.53
CA PHE A 147 10.61 8.15 2.64
C PHE A 147 11.00 7.73 1.23
N TYR A 148 10.11 7.91 0.26
CA TYR A 148 10.37 7.55 -1.14
C TYR A 148 9.47 8.35 -2.08
N VAL A 149 9.75 8.28 -3.38
CA VAL A 149 8.96 8.97 -4.40
C VAL A 149 8.47 7.95 -5.42
N ILE A 150 7.19 8.02 -5.73
CA ILE A 150 6.59 7.28 -6.83
C ILE A 150 6.53 8.23 -8.02
N ARG A 151 6.97 7.77 -9.19
CA ARG A 151 7.06 8.62 -10.39
C ARG A 151 6.29 7.99 -11.53
N TYR A 152 5.33 8.73 -12.05
CA TYR A 152 4.50 8.35 -13.18
C TYR A 152 4.71 9.29 -14.38
N GLN A 153 4.53 8.75 -15.59
CA GLN A 153 4.38 9.53 -16.81
C GLN A 153 3.13 9.06 -17.56
N LEU A 154 2.27 10.00 -17.91
CA LEU A 154 1.09 9.74 -18.73
C LEU A 154 1.46 9.72 -20.22
N LYS A 155 0.55 9.19 -21.05
CA LYS A 155 0.75 9.10 -22.52
C LYS A 155 1.00 10.47 -23.17
N ASN A 156 0.37 11.53 -22.69
CA ASN A 156 0.56 12.90 -23.16
C ASN A 156 1.88 13.56 -22.68
N GLY A 157 2.73 12.84 -21.95
CA GLY A 157 3.99 13.36 -21.41
C GLY A 157 3.87 14.03 -20.04
N THR A 158 2.67 14.18 -19.48
CA THR A 158 2.49 14.70 -18.12
C THR A 158 3.22 13.81 -17.11
N LYS A 159 4.06 14.42 -16.28
CA LYS A 159 4.81 13.75 -15.21
C LYS A 159 4.12 13.99 -13.88
N ILE A 160 4.02 12.95 -13.07
CA ILE A 160 3.43 13.00 -11.73
C ILE A 160 4.44 12.40 -10.76
N ASP A 161 4.85 13.16 -9.77
CA ASP A 161 5.70 12.72 -8.67
C ASP A 161 4.86 12.72 -7.38
N ILE A 162 4.76 11.56 -6.71
CA ILE A 162 4.07 11.40 -5.43
C ILE A 162 5.14 11.20 -4.36
N VAL A 163 5.26 12.18 -3.46
CA VAL A 163 6.27 12.18 -2.40
C VAL A 163 5.68 11.53 -1.15
N MET A 164 6.21 10.35 -0.81
CA MET A 164 5.77 9.54 0.32
C MET A 164 6.64 9.88 1.53
N ILE A 165 6.01 10.35 2.62
CA ILE A 165 6.70 10.87 3.81
C ILE A 165 6.27 10.15 5.08
N ASP A 166 7.20 9.98 6.02
CA ASP A 166 6.92 9.44 7.34
C ASP A 166 6.75 10.57 8.35
N THR A 167 5.51 10.89 8.70
CA THR A 167 5.21 12.00 9.61
C THR A 167 5.59 11.71 11.06
N ILE A 168 5.72 10.44 11.45
CA ILE A 168 6.15 10.08 12.81
C ILE A 168 7.63 10.42 13.00
N LEU A 169 8.46 10.19 11.97
CA LEU A 169 9.86 10.61 12.01
C LEU A 169 10.06 12.12 11.88
N LEU A 170 9.09 12.87 11.33
CA LEU A 170 9.15 14.33 11.22
C LEU A 170 8.61 15.05 12.46
N CYS A 171 7.52 14.55 13.03
CA CYS A 171 6.71 15.26 14.02
C CYS A 171 6.67 14.56 15.38
N GLY A 172 7.02 13.27 15.45
CA GLY A 172 6.93 12.47 16.66
C GLY A 172 5.69 11.60 16.74
N GLN A 173 5.67 10.73 17.74
CA GLN A 173 4.57 9.83 18.01
C GLN A 173 3.40 10.57 18.68
N THR A 174 2.16 10.22 18.35
CA THR A 174 0.95 10.82 18.93
C THR A 174 0.55 10.19 20.28
N ARG A 175 1.11 9.03 20.62
CA ARG A 175 0.85 8.34 21.89
C ARG A 175 2.15 7.89 22.56
N ASP A 176 2.46 8.50 23.70
CA ASP A 176 3.55 8.09 24.58
C ASP A 176 3.09 6.89 25.42
N GLY A 177 3.40 5.66 25.02
CA GLY A 177 3.10 4.49 25.85
C GLY A 177 3.39 3.15 25.19
N LYS A 178 4.02 2.24 25.93
CA LYS A 178 4.04 0.82 25.54
C LYS A 178 2.61 0.30 25.60
N PHE A 179 2.18 -0.44 24.59
CA PHE A 179 0.93 -1.19 24.68
C PHE A 179 1.07 -2.24 25.78
N ASP A 180 0.43 -2.02 26.92
CA ASP A 180 0.35 -2.96 28.06
C ASP A 180 -0.98 -3.73 28.07
N GLY A 181 -1.86 -3.51 27.08
CA GLY A 181 -3.11 -4.26 26.90
C GLY A 181 -4.21 -3.46 26.21
N VAL A 182 -5.27 -4.17 25.78
CA VAL A 182 -6.45 -3.56 25.13
C VAL A 182 -7.16 -2.58 26.06
N LEU A 183 -7.19 -2.87 27.38
CA LEU A 183 -7.88 -2.02 28.36
C LEU A 183 -7.21 -0.65 28.50
N HIS A 184 -5.89 -0.62 28.69
CA HIS A 184 -5.13 0.62 28.71
C HIS A 184 -5.23 1.37 27.40
N TYR A 185 -5.23 0.66 26.27
CA TYR A 185 -5.39 1.28 24.97
C TYR A 185 -6.72 2.03 24.84
N LEU A 186 -7.82 1.47 25.33
CA LEU A 186 -9.13 2.13 25.35
C LEU A 186 -9.16 3.34 26.31
N MET A 187 -8.30 3.34 27.34
CA MET A 187 -8.20 4.42 28.34
C MET A 187 -7.15 5.48 27.99
N ALA A 188 -6.23 5.21 27.05
CA ALA A 188 -5.14 6.09 26.70
C ALA A 188 -5.60 7.27 25.84
N SER A 189 -5.44 8.50 26.34
CA SER A 189 -5.71 9.72 25.60
C SER A 189 -4.69 9.93 24.48
N SER A 190 -5.18 10.22 23.26
CA SER A 190 -4.35 10.67 22.15
C SER A 190 -3.72 12.01 22.49
N SER A 191 -2.40 12.14 22.33
CA SER A 191 -1.69 13.40 22.49
C SER A 191 -1.22 13.93 21.14
N LYS A 192 -1.03 15.26 21.03
CA LYS A 192 -0.39 15.82 19.84
C LYS A 192 1.08 15.39 19.82
N PRO A 193 1.68 15.16 18.64
CA PRO A 193 3.11 14.93 18.53
C PRO A 193 3.87 16.09 19.18
N LYS A 194 4.80 15.79 20.09
CA LYS A 194 5.60 16.80 20.81
C LYS A 194 6.88 17.20 20.08
N GLY A 195 7.15 16.58 18.94
CA GLY A 195 8.38 16.73 18.17
C GLY A 195 9.01 15.37 17.83
N PRO A 196 9.88 15.32 16.80
CA PRO A 196 10.54 14.09 16.39
C PRO A 196 11.47 13.56 17.47
N LYS A 197 11.61 12.23 17.54
CA LYS A 197 12.55 11.57 18.45
C LYS A 197 14.00 11.99 18.21
N ASP A 198 14.36 12.23 16.96
CA ASP A 198 15.66 12.76 16.54
C ASP A 198 15.43 13.98 15.63
N ARG A 199 15.65 15.18 16.18
CA ARG A 199 15.47 16.44 15.46
C ARG A 199 16.45 16.61 14.31
N HIS A 200 17.69 16.15 14.45
CA HIS A 200 18.68 16.29 13.39
C HIS A 200 18.36 15.39 12.20
N LEU A 201 17.89 14.17 12.47
CA LEU A 201 17.39 13.29 11.42
C LEU A 201 16.13 13.88 10.76
N ALA A 202 15.19 14.42 11.52
CA ALA A 202 14.00 15.08 10.98
C ALA A 202 14.36 16.26 10.08
N GLU A 203 15.32 17.11 10.46
CA GLU A 203 15.81 18.22 9.63
C GLU A 203 16.42 17.73 8.30
N LYS A 204 17.17 16.61 8.32
CA LYS A 204 17.65 15.98 7.08
C LYS A 204 16.50 15.49 6.20
N ARG A 205 15.41 14.99 6.79
CA ARG A 205 14.21 14.56 6.04
C ARG A 205 13.43 15.73 5.47
N TRP A 206 13.30 16.85 6.20
CA TRP A 206 12.73 18.09 5.66
C TRP A 206 13.51 18.59 4.45
N LYS A 207 14.84 18.68 4.53
CA LYS A 207 15.69 19.02 3.38
C LYS A 207 15.53 18.06 2.20
N TRP A 208 15.35 16.77 2.47
CA TRP A 208 15.08 15.79 1.42
C TRP A 208 13.75 16.06 0.71
N ILE A 209 12.69 16.40 1.46
CA ILE A 209 11.37 16.77 0.93
C ILE A 209 11.49 18.03 0.06
N GLU A 210 12.11 19.09 0.59
CA GLU A 210 12.36 20.34 -0.14
C GLU A 210 13.08 20.07 -1.47
N ASN A 211 14.11 19.23 -1.45
CA ASN A 211 14.85 18.85 -2.65
C ASN A 211 14.03 17.99 -3.63
N GLN A 212 13.06 17.19 -3.19
CA GLN A 212 12.14 16.50 -4.10
C GLN A 212 11.19 17.51 -4.77
N LEU A 213 10.66 18.45 -4.01
CA LEU A 213 9.70 19.44 -4.50
C LEU A 213 10.36 20.45 -5.45
N SER A 214 11.58 20.91 -5.15
CA SER A 214 12.30 21.87 -5.98
C SER A 214 12.76 21.29 -7.32
N ASN A 215 13.02 19.98 -7.37
CA ASN A 215 13.48 19.28 -8.59
C ASN A 215 12.34 18.57 -9.33
N SER A 216 11.09 18.74 -8.90
CA SER A 216 9.94 18.17 -9.59
C SER A 216 9.69 18.94 -10.90
N THR A 217 9.92 18.27 -12.03
CA THR A 217 9.72 18.79 -13.40
C THR A 217 8.64 18.03 -14.15
#